data_AF-A0A315CZM6-F1
#
_entry.id   AF-A0A315CZM6-F1
#
_cell.length_a   1.000
_cell.length_b   1.000
_cell.length_c   1.000
_cell.angle_alpha   90.00
_cell.angle_beta   90.00
_cell.angle_gamma   90.00
#
_symmetry.space_group_name_H-M   'P 1'
#
loop_
_entity.id
_entity.type
_entity.pdbx_description
1 polymer ?
#
loop_
_entity_poly.entity_id
_entity_poly.type
_entity_poly.pdbx_seq_one_letter_code
_entity_poly.pdbx_strand_id
1 'polypeptide(L)'
;MTRLDPSPAQLAANTATDKANEKATAHRPHKARAARLASGEVALFQQVKDHIARQIQDGTLRPGDRLPSEHELVAQFGISRMTVNRALRELVTQGRIVRVAGVGSFVAEQKPQANLLQIVNLASEIRQRGHDYACQMLVVERVAATLEVAAALNVRTGESVFHSVCVHLEDGVPIQLEDRFVNPQVVPDFAQQDFTQQQPSEFLVRTVPFDEIEHVVDAVLPTPEQAQRLQMDAAEPCLLLTRRTWTQGVPVTLVRCLHPASRYRLGSRYSASGNPIST
;
A
#
# COMPACT_ATOMS: atom_id res chain seq x y z
N MET A 1 -62.00 -35.80 -40.37
CA MET A 1 -62.05 -35.47 -38.93
C MET A 1 -62.13 -33.96 -38.80
N THR A 2 -63.37 -33.46 -38.76
CA THR A 2 -63.96 -32.57 -37.73
C THR A 2 -63.03 -31.58 -37.02
N ARG A 3 -63.30 -30.27 -36.88
CA ARG A 3 -64.33 -29.31 -37.34
C ARG A 3 -63.89 -27.91 -36.82
N LEU A 4 -64.23 -26.88 -37.60
CA LEU A 4 -64.81 -25.57 -37.23
C LEU A 4 -64.10 -24.60 -36.24
N ASP A 5 -63.66 -23.48 -36.82
CA ASP A 5 -63.98 -22.07 -36.50
C ASP A 5 -65.27 -21.84 -35.66
N PRO A 6 -65.41 -20.75 -34.85
CA PRO A 6 -65.58 -19.43 -35.47
C PRO A 6 -65.20 -18.15 -34.68
N SER A 7 -65.09 -17.07 -35.47
CA SER A 7 -65.32 -15.63 -35.17
C SER A 7 -66.72 -15.37 -34.55
N PRO A 8 -67.14 -14.18 -34.03
CA PRO A 8 -66.93 -12.85 -34.65
C PRO A 8 -66.92 -11.59 -33.74
N ALA A 9 -66.55 -10.45 -34.37
CA ALA A 9 -67.07 -9.08 -34.13
C ALA A 9 -66.75 -8.40 -32.77
N GLN A 10 -66.61 -7.07 -32.59
CA GLN A 10 -67.16 -5.92 -33.30
C GLN A 10 -66.48 -4.61 -32.84
N LEU A 11 -66.64 -3.59 -33.67
CA LEU A 11 -66.12 -2.23 -33.64
C LEU A 11 -66.85 -1.30 -32.64
N ALA A 12 -66.17 -0.22 -32.27
CA ALA A 12 -66.68 1.14 -32.03
C ALA A 12 -67.00 1.65 -30.60
N ALA A 13 -66.52 2.89 -30.43
CA ALA A 13 -66.59 3.82 -29.31
C ALA A 13 -68.02 4.23 -28.89
N ASN A 14 -68.18 4.67 -27.63
CA ASN A 14 -68.53 6.07 -27.30
C ASN A 14 -68.65 6.34 -25.78
N THR A 15 -68.10 7.49 -25.35
CA THR A 15 -68.66 8.55 -24.43
C THR A 15 -69.68 8.16 -23.34
N ALA A 16 -69.70 8.65 -22.10
CA ALA A 16 -69.19 9.87 -21.47
C ALA A 16 -69.45 9.83 -19.93
N THR A 17 -68.94 10.85 -19.23
CA THR A 17 -69.46 11.47 -17.99
C THR A 17 -69.11 10.76 -16.66
N ASP A 18 -68.05 11.16 -15.95
CA ASP A 18 -67.96 12.32 -15.04
C ASP A 18 -68.86 12.16 -13.79
N LYS A 19 -68.29 11.67 -12.67
CA LYS A 19 -67.93 12.49 -11.49
C LYS A 19 -67.57 11.65 -10.26
N ALA A 20 -66.52 12.13 -9.60
CA ALA A 20 -66.24 12.06 -8.16
C ALA A 20 -65.87 10.70 -7.55
N ASN A 21 -64.57 10.51 -7.29
CA ASN A 21 -64.14 10.52 -5.89
C ASN A 21 -62.67 10.94 -5.72
N GLU A 22 -62.44 11.58 -4.58
CA GLU A 22 -61.30 12.41 -4.23
C GLU A 22 -59.96 11.67 -4.03
N LYS A 23 -58.92 12.51 -3.95
CA LYS A 23 -57.57 12.31 -3.34
C LYS A 23 -56.44 11.92 -4.30
N ALA A 24 -55.92 12.93 -4.99
CA ALA A 24 -54.56 12.92 -5.47
C ALA A 24 -53.93 14.30 -5.27
N THR A 25 -53.23 14.51 -4.15
CA THR A 25 -52.11 15.45 -4.07
C THR A 25 -51.21 15.13 -2.89
N ALA A 26 -49.90 15.23 -3.14
CA ALA A 26 -48.76 15.27 -2.20
C ALA A 26 -48.12 13.94 -1.78
N HIS A 27 -47.31 13.34 -2.66
CA HIS A 27 -46.20 12.50 -2.19
C HIS A 27 -44.97 12.56 -3.11
N ARG A 28 -43.99 13.41 -2.73
CA ARG A 28 -42.51 13.32 -2.87
C ARG A 28 -41.91 14.67 -2.39
N PRO A 29 -40.76 14.75 -1.66
CA PRO A 29 -39.49 14.10 -2.01
C PRO A 29 -38.51 13.84 -0.81
N HIS A 30 -38.59 12.70 -0.10
CA HIS A 30 -37.60 12.41 0.98
C HIS A 30 -36.34 11.65 0.51
N LYS A 31 -36.47 10.70 -0.43
CA LYS A 31 -35.33 9.85 -0.87
C LYS A 31 -34.26 10.58 -1.69
N ALA A 32 -34.64 11.47 -2.61
CA ALA A 32 -33.70 12.19 -3.46
C ALA A 32 -32.86 13.22 -2.68
N ARG A 33 -33.44 13.82 -1.63
CA ARG A 33 -32.76 14.76 -0.74
C ARG A 33 -31.74 14.04 0.15
N ALA A 34 -32.08 12.87 0.69
CA ALA A 34 -31.16 12.04 1.50
C ALA A 34 -29.96 11.52 0.69
N ALA A 35 -30.17 11.08 -0.55
CA ALA A 35 -29.09 10.64 -1.43
C ALA A 35 -28.14 11.80 -1.83
N ARG A 36 -28.70 13.01 -2.05
CA ARG A 36 -27.92 14.23 -2.35
C ARG A 36 -27.16 14.77 -1.13
N LEU A 37 -27.76 14.65 0.07
CA LEU A 37 -27.09 14.96 1.34
C LEU A 37 -25.95 13.98 1.62
N ALA A 38 -26.16 12.67 1.42
CA ALA A 38 -25.13 11.65 1.61
C ALA A 38 -23.96 11.80 0.61
N SER A 39 -24.24 12.08 -0.66
CA SER A 39 -23.20 12.34 -1.67
C SER A 39 -22.46 13.67 -1.44
N GLY A 40 -23.16 14.71 -0.96
CA GLY A 40 -22.54 15.96 -0.52
C GLY A 40 -21.68 15.80 0.74
N GLU A 41 -22.14 15.05 1.73
CA GLU A 41 -21.38 14.73 2.95
C GLU A 41 -20.15 13.88 2.63
N VAL A 42 -20.27 12.93 1.70
CA VAL A 42 -19.13 12.14 1.19
C VAL A 42 -18.09 13.04 0.52
N ALA A 43 -18.52 14.05 -0.25
CA ALA A 43 -17.60 15.01 -0.84
C ALA A 43 -16.95 15.95 0.20
N LEU A 44 -17.68 16.39 1.22
CA LEU A 44 -17.18 17.37 2.21
C LEU A 44 -16.17 16.78 3.19
N PHE A 45 -16.37 15.54 3.67
CA PHE A 45 -15.34 14.93 4.52
C PHE A 45 -14.05 14.65 3.72
N GLN A 46 -14.21 14.26 2.44
CA GLN A 46 -13.09 13.97 1.55
C GLN A 46 -12.27 15.24 1.29
N GLN A 47 -12.89 16.40 1.13
CA GLN A 47 -12.18 17.69 0.99
C GLN A 47 -11.25 18.01 2.17
N VAL A 48 -11.71 17.77 3.41
CA VAL A 48 -10.87 17.97 4.60
C VAL A 48 -9.71 16.97 4.62
N LYS A 49 -9.99 15.71 4.27
CA LYS A 49 -8.98 14.66 4.19
C LYS A 49 -7.89 15.00 3.17
N ASP A 50 -8.30 15.39 1.96
CA ASP A 50 -7.40 15.72 0.86
C ASP A 50 -6.60 16.98 1.13
N HIS A 51 -7.17 17.95 1.85
CA HIS A 51 -6.46 19.15 2.25
C HIS A 51 -5.33 18.85 3.24
N ILE A 52 -5.63 18.06 4.28
CA ILE A 52 -4.63 17.66 5.28
C ILE A 52 -3.59 16.75 4.62
N ALA A 53 -4.00 15.80 3.79
CA ALA A 53 -3.08 14.92 3.07
C ALA A 53 -2.12 15.69 2.16
N ARG A 54 -2.62 16.71 1.44
CA ARG A 54 -1.77 17.60 0.63
C ARG A 54 -0.76 18.36 1.47
N GLN A 55 -1.16 18.94 2.59
CA GLN A 55 -0.23 19.64 3.49
C GLN A 55 0.84 18.73 4.08
N ILE A 56 0.53 17.44 4.28
CA ILE A 56 1.53 16.45 4.70
C ILE A 56 2.47 16.11 3.54
N GLN A 57 1.94 15.94 2.32
CA GLN A 57 2.72 15.61 1.12
C GLN A 57 3.63 16.75 0.65
N ASP A 58 3.16 18.00 0.69
CA ASP A 58 3.94 19.18 0.29
C ASP A 58 4.90 19.68 1.38
N GLY A 59 4.90 19.03 2.55
CA GLY A 59 5.78 19.33 3.67
C GLY A 59 5.35 20.54 4.52
N THR A 60 4.19 21.15 4.26
CA THR A 60 3.61 22.21 5.11
C THR A 60 3.38 21.73 6.53
N LEU A 61 2.97 20.46 6.70
CA LEU A 61 2.85 19.78 7.98
C LEU A 61 3.84 18.61 8.02
N ARG A 62 4.87 18.70 8.86
CA ARG A 62 5.90 17.66 9.00
C ARG A 62 5.49 16.63 10.06
N PRO A 63 6.07 15.41 10.05
CA PRO A 63 5.86 14.44 11.12
C PRO A 63 6.09 15.09 12.51
N GLY A 64 5.16 14.87 13.43
CA GLY A 64 5.17 15.50 14.75
C GLY A 64 4.54 16.89 14.82
N ASP A 65 4.28 17.57 13.70
CA ASP A 65 3.60 18.87 13.70
C ASP A 65 2.12 18.70 14.11
N ARG A 66 1.61 19.69 14.85
CA ARG A 66 0.23 19.72 15.30
C ARG A 66 -0.69 20.16 14.17
N LEU A 67 -1.74 19.38 13.92
CA LEU A 67 -2.79 19.77 12.99
C LEU A 67 -3.64 20.93 13.55
N PRO A 68 -4.28 21.72 12.67
CA PRO A 68 -5.34 22.62 13.08
C PRO A 68 -6.38 21.88 13.93
N SER A 69 -6.84 22.55 14.98
CA SER A 69 -7.85 22.01 15.89
C SER A 69 -9.17 21.73 15.17
N GLU A 70 -10.00 20.86 15.76
CA GLU A 70 -11.34 20.58 15.21
C GLU A 70 -12.15 21.86 14.98
N HIS A 71 -12.02 22.83 15.89
CA HIS A 71 -12.74 24.10 15.80
C HIS A 71 -12.23 24.96 14.64
N GLU A 72 -10.92 25.01 14.43
CA GLU A 72 -10.31 25.72 13.29
C GLU A 72 -10.69 25.07 11.96
N LEU A 73 -10.69 23.74 11.87
CA LEU A 73 -11.13 23.02 10.66
C LEU A 73 -12.63 23.23 10.37
N VAL A 74 -13.47 23.28 11.40
CA VAL A 74 -14.89 23.62 11.24
C VAL A 74 -15.06 25.04 10.69
N ALA A 75 -14.32 26.00 11.24
CA ALA A 75 -14.38 27.39 10.80
C ALA A 75 -13.82 27.57 9.38
N GLN A 76 -12.72 26.90 9.05
CA GLN A 76 -12.03 26.98 7.77
C GLN A 76 -12.87 26.40 6.62
N PHE A 77 -13.52 25.26 6.85
CA PHE A 77 -14.28 24.56 5.81
C PHE A 77 -15.79 24.88 5.84
N GLY A 78 -16.29 25.50 6.90
CA GLY A 78 -17.72 25.80 7.06
C GLY A 78 -18.59 24.54 7.16
N ILE A 79 -18.02 23.41 7.61
CA ILE A 79 -18.72 22.11 7.67
C ILE A 79 -19.00 21.66 9.11
N SER A 80 -19.89 20.67 9.26
CA SER A 80 -20.25 20.16 10.57
C SER A 80 -19.05 19.54 11.31
N ARG A 81 -19.04 19.67 12.64
CA ARG A 81 -18.04 19.03 13.51
C ARG A 81 -18.01 17.51 13.36
N MET A 82 -19.15 16.88 13.06
CA MET A 82 -19.22 15.44 12.81
C MET A 82 -18.47 15.05 11.53
N THR A 83 -18.55 15.87 10.49
CA THR A 83 -17.86 15.68 9.21
C THR A 83 -16.34 15.83 9.35
N VAL A 84 -15.88 16.86 10.07
CA VAL A 84 -14.45 17.02 10.42
C VAL A 84 -13.95 15.84 11.25
N ASN A 85 -14.72 15.41 12.25
CA ASN A 85 -14.34 14.27 13.08
C ASN A 85 -14.24 12.97 12.29
N ARG A 86 -15.14 12.76 11.33
CA ARG A 86 -15.05 11.61 10.42
C ARG A 86 -13.76 11.66 9.61
N ALA A 87 -13.44 12.80 8.99
CA ALA A 87 -12.22 12.96 8.21
C ALA A 87 -10.96 12.68 9.05
N LEU A 88 -10.89 13.24 10.26
CA LEU A 88 -9.79 13.01 11.19
C LEU A 88 -9.71 11.55 11.64
N ARG A 89 -10.85 10.88 11.90
CA ARG A 89 -10.86 9.44 12.23
C ARG A 89 -10.33 8.60 11.08
N GLU A 90 -10.73 8.87 9.84
CA GLU A 90 -10.20 8.15 8.68
C GLU A 90 -8.70 8.37 8.51
N LEU A 91 -8.20 9.59 8.73
CA LEU A 91 -6.76 9.87 8.73
C LEU A 91 -6.01 9.13 9.86
N VAL A 92 -6.63 8.97 11.03
CA VAL A 92 -6.10 8.14 12.13
C VAL A 92 -6.11 6.66 11.74
N THR A 93 -7.17 6.17 11.07
CA THR A 93 -7.26 4.78 10.61
C THR A 93 -6.25 4.47 9.52
N GLN A 94 -5.99 5.41 8.61
CA GLN A 94 -4.89 5.36 7.64
C GLN A 94 -3.52 5.57 8.33
N GLY A 95 -3.55 5.96 9.60
CA GLY A 95 -2.41 6.28 10.45
C GLY A 95 -1.62 7.51 10.01
N ARG A 96 -2.12 8.33 9.08
CA ARG A 96 -1.50 9.60 8.67
C ARG A 96 -1.34 10.59 9.81
N ILE A 97 -2.20 10.48 10.83
CA ILE A 97 -2.18 11.33 12.02
C ILE A 97 -2.35 10.48 13.28
N VAL A 98 -1.82 10.97 14.39
CA VAL A 98 -2.04 10.43 15.73
C VAL A 98 -2.83 11.41 16.58
N ARG A 99 -3.76 10.91 17.40
CA ARG A 99 -4.53 11.72 18.35
C ARG A 99 -3.98 11.53 19.75
N VAL A 100 -3.63 12.63 20.40
CA VAL A 100 -3.24 12.66 21.80
C VAL A 100 -4.38 13.32 22.57
N ALA A 101 -5.04 12.55 23.44
CA ALA A 101 -6.20 13.01 24.20
C ALA A 101 -5.85 14.27 25.01
N GLY A 102 -6.69 15.31 24.91
CA GLY A 102 -6.48 16.59 25.60
C GLY A 102 -5.43 17.52 24.98
N VAL A 103 -4.62 17.03 24.03
CA VAL A 103 -3.52 17.83 23.44
C VAL A 103 -3.82 18.19 21.98
N GLY A 104 -4.28 17.26 21.15
CA GLY A 104 -4.60 17.54 19.75
C GLY A 104 -4.38 16.36 18.82
N SER A 105 -4.45 16.64 17.51
CA SER A 105 -4.04 15.70 16.47
C SER A 105 -2.69 16.14 15.92
N PHE A 106 -1.79 15.19 15.66
CA PHE A 106 -0.44 15.44 15.16
C PHE A 106 -0.22 14.59 13.91
N VAL A 107 0.62 15.07 12.98
CA VAL A 107 1.05 14.23 11.86
C VAL A 107 1.81 13.05 12.44
N ALA A 108 1.40 11.85 12.04
CA ALA A 108 2.02 10.64 12.55
C ALA A 108 3.44 10.52 12.02
N GLU A 109 4.37 10.13 12.89
CA GLU A 109 5.64 9.53 12.48
C GLU A 109 5.37 8.12 11.96
N GLN A 110 4.76 8.01 10.78
CA GLN A 110 4.59 6.71 10.14
C GLN A 110 5.90 6.32 9.47
N LYS A 111 6.62 5.41 10.13
CA LYS A 111 7.52 4.53 9.41
C LYS A 111 6.67 3.48 8.69
N PRO A 112 6.81 3.30 7.37
CA PRO A 112 6.37 2.10 6.68
C PRO A 112 6.65 0.85 7.52
N GLN A 113 5.63 0.02 7.79
CA GLN A 113 5.79 -1.22 8.54
C GLN A 113 5.46 -2.42 7.65
N ALA A 114 6.48 -3.08 7.13
CA ALA A 114 6.28 -4.32 6.39
C ALA A 114 6.07 -5.52 7.32
N ASN A 115 5.34 -6.53 6.82
CA ASN A 115 5.14 -7.78 7.51
C ASN A 115 6.38 -8.68 7.38
N LEU A 116 7.03 -8.99 8.50
CA LEU A 116 8.22 -9.84 8.53
C LEU A 116 7.95 -11.24 7.96
N LEU A 117 6.73 -11.78 8.03
CA LEU A 117 6.44 -13.14 7.56
C LEU A 117 6.08 -13.22 6.07
N GLN A 118 6.05 -12.10 5.36
CA GLN A 118 5.60 -12.04 3.96
C GLN A 118 6.60 -11.33 3.07
N ILE A 119 6.68 -11.76 1.81
CA ILE A 119 7.30 -10.98 0.74
C ILE A 119 6.27 -9.95 0.29
N VAL A 120 6.31 -8.77 0.89
CA VAL A 120 5.46 -7.65 0.49
C VAL A 120 6.09 -6.93 -0.71
N ASN A 121 5.29 -6.66 -1.74
CA ASN A 121 5.71 -5.78 -2.83
C ASN A 121 5.73 -4.34 -2.32
N LEU A 122 6.93 -3.81 -2.09
CA LEU A 122 7.17 -2.48 -1.54
C LEU A 122 6.44 -1.38 -2.33
N ALA A 123 6.42 -1.49 -3.66
CA ALA A 123 5.74 -0.52 -4.51
C ALA A 123 4.22 -0.55 -4.32
N SER A 124 3.63 -1.74 -4.15
CA SER A 124 2.21 -1.86 -3.83
C SER A 124 1.88 -1.27 -2.46
N GLU A 125 2.73 -1.47 -1.45
CA GLU A 125 2.54 -0.91 -0.11
C GLU A 125 2.55 0.63 -0.13
N ILE A 126 3.53 1.23 -0.81
CA ILE A 126 3.69 2.68 -0.95
C ILE A 126 2.50 3.29 -1.71
N ARG A 127 2.11 2.68 -2.84
CA ARG A 127 0.95 3.14 -3.61
C ARG A 127 -0.37 2.96 -2.86
N GLN A 128 -0.51 1.92 -2.03
CA GLN A 128 -1.69 1.73 -1.18
C GLN A 128 -1.80 2.80 -0.09
N ARG A 129 -0.66 3.32 0.41
CA ARG A 129 -0.68 4.52 1.26
C ARG A 129 -1.10 5.77 0.48
N GLY A 130 -0.94 5.79 -0.85
CA GLY A 130 -1.20 6.94 -1.71
C GLY A 130 0.04 7.81 -1.91
N HIS A 131 1.22 7.20 -1.83
CA HIS A 131 2.51 7.81 -2.13
C HIS A 131 3.03 7.34 -3.49
N ASP A 132 3.91 8.13 -4.07
CA ASP A 132 4.57 7.81 -5.32
C ASP A 132 5.78 6.91 -5.07
N TYR A 133 5.82 5.82 -5.82
CA TYR A 133 6.91 4.86 -5.78
C TYR A 133 7.81 5.03 -7.01
N ALA A 134 9.12 5.03 -6.80
CA ALA A 134 10.11 4.88 -7.86
C ALA A 134 11.19 3.84 -7.49
N CYS A 135 11.77 3.22 -8.51
CA CYS A 135 12.91 2.32 -8.39
C CYS A 135 14.04 2.84 -9.27
N GLN A 136 15.18 3.18 -8.68
CA GLN A 136 16.37 3.57 -9.41
C GLN A 136 17.32 2.37 -9.48
N MET A 137 17.37 1.72 -10.64
CA MET A 137 18.34 0.66 -10.91
C MET A 137 19.75 1.25 -11.00
N LEU A 138 20.69 0.66 -10.25
CA LEU A 138 22.09 1.08 -10.25
C LEU A 138 22.97 0.09 -11.02
N VAL A 139 22.72 -1.20 -10.83
CA VAL A 139 23.51 -2.28 -11.45
C VAL A 139 22.58 -3.45 -11.77
N VAL A 140 22.82 -4.08 -12.92
CA VAL A 140 22.32 -5.41 -13.29
C VAL A 140 23.43 -6.07 -14.09
N GLU A 141 24.02 -7.12 -13.54
CA GLU A 141 25.18 -7.76 -14.16
C GLU A 141 25.29 -9.23 -13.80
N ARG A 142 26.28 -9.88 -14.41
CA ARG A 142 26.63 -11.27 -14.15
C ARG A 142 28.03 -11.31 -13.57
N VAL A 143 28.17 -11.84 -12.36
CA VAL A 143 29.43 -11.83 -11.59
C VAL A 143 29.81 -13.24 -11.15
N ALA A 144 31.05 -13.40 -10.70
CA ALA A 144 31.52 -14.60 -10.03
C ALA A 144 31.09 -14.56 -8.55
N ALA A 145 30.51 -15.64 -8.04
CA ALA A 145 30.05 -15.72 -6.66
C ALA A 145 31.22 -15.63 -5.67
N THR A 146 31.13 -14.71 -4.71
CA THR A 146 32.02 -14.69 -3.55
C THR A 146 31.74 -15.90 -2.65
N LEU A 147 32.62 -16.18 -1.69
CA LEU A 147 32.42 -17.30 -0.74
C LEU A 147 31.07 -17.22 -0.01
N GLU A 148 30.68 -16.01 0.41
CA GLU A 148 29.41 -15.77 1.12
C GLU A 148 28.20 -16.02 0.21
N VAL A 149 28.21 -15.46 -1.01
CA VAL A 149 27.11 -15.64 -1.97
C VAL A 149 27.02 -17.10 -2.42
N ALA A 150 28.15 -17.76 -2.63
CA ALA A 150 28.24 -19.17 -2.98
C ALA A 150 27.62 -20.06 -1.90
N ALA A 151 27.97 -19.83 -0.63
CA ALA A 151 27.37 -20.54 0.49
C ALA A 151 25.86 -20.27 0.62
N ALA A 152 25.43 -19.03 0.42
CA ALA A 152 24.02 -18.66 0.53
C ALA A 152 23.14 -19.24 -0.59
N LEU A 153 23.67 -19.33 -1.82
CA LEU A 153 22.98 -19.84 -3.00
C LEU A 153 23.26 -21.32 -3.31
N ASN A 154 24.07 -21.99 -2.49
CA ASN A 154 24.51 -23.37 -2.70
C ASN A 154 25.13 -23.60 -4.10
N VAL A 155 25.96 -22.65 -4.53
CA VAL A 155 26.78 -22.75 -5.76
C VAL A 155 28.25 -22.81 -5.39
N ARG A 156 29.13 -23.11 -6.34
CA ARG A 156 30.57 -23.08 -6.07
C ARG A 156 31.08 -21.65 -6.02
N THR A 157 32.07 -21.37 -5.16
CA THR A 157 32.81 -20.10 -5.20
C THR A 157 33.37 -19.87 -6.60
N GLY A 158 33.19 -18.67 -7.13
CA GLY A 158 33.58 -18.30 -8.49
C GLY A 158 32.56 -18.70 -9.57
N GLU A 159 31.55 -19.50 -9.24
CA GLU A 159 30.48 -19.83 -10.18
C GLU A 159 29.63 -18.59 -10.48
N SER A 160 29.05 -18.56 -11.67
CA SER A 160 28.37 -17.35 -12.13
C SER A 160 27.00 -17.18 -11.48
N VAL A 161 26.74 -15.96 -11.00
CA VAL A 161 25.46 -15.52 -10.46
C VAL A 161 25.04 -14.19 -11.10
N PHE A 162 23.74 -13.91 -11.09
CA PHE A 162 23.28 -12.56 -11.42
C PHE A 162 23.31 -11.68 -10.18
N HIS A 163 23.68 -10.41 -10.37
CA HIS A 163 23.74 -9.40 -9.32
C HIS A 163 22.97 -8.17 -9.76
N SER A 164 22.13 -7.63 -8.88
CA SER A 164 21.43 -6.37 -9.13
C SER A 164 21.38 -5.51 -7.89
N VAL A 165 21.56 -4.21 -8.07
CA VAL A 165 21.47 -3.22 -7.01
C VAL A 165 20.53 -2.11 -7.42
N CYS A 166 19.60 -1.74 -6.53
CA CYS A 166 18.68 -0.64 -6.78
C CYS A 166 18.29 0.10 -5.51
N VAL A 167 17.86 1.34 -5.68
CA VAL A 167 17.35 2.19 -4.61
C VAL A 167 15.85 2.37 -4.81
N HIS A 168 15.06 2.06 -3.79
CA HIS A 168 13.63 2.30 -3.79
C HIS A 168 13.33 3.63 -3.13
N LEU A 169 12.45 4.40 -3.76
CA LEU A 169 12.07 5.73 -3.32
C LEU A 169 10.56 5.78 -3.03
N GLU A 170 10.22 6.52 -1.99
CA GLU A 170 8.86 6.91 -1.61
C GLU A 170 8.80 8.43 -1.65
N ASP A 171 7.95 9.01 -2.51
CA ASP A 171 7.84 10.45 -2.75
C ASP A 171 9.21 11.13 -3.04
N GLY A 172 10.07 10.43 -3.78
CA GLY A 172 11.41 10.88 -4.14
C GLY A 172 12.47 10.74 -3.03
N VAL A 173 12.10 10.24 -1.84
CA VAL A 173 13.03 9.98 -0.74
C VAL A 173 13.51 8.52 -0.79
N PRO A 174 14.82 8.24 -0.79
CA PRO A 174 15.33 6.87 -0.69
C PRO A 174 14.95 6.19 0.62
N ILE A 175 14.28 5.05 0.56
CA ILE A 175 13.80 4.31 1.74
C ILE A 175 14.40 2.92 1.90
N GLN A 176 14.97 2.36 0.83
CA GLN A 176 15.60 1.04 0.84
C GLN A 176 16.68 0.98 -0.23
N LEU A 177 17.85 0.43 0.12
CA LEU A 177 18.86 -0.04 -0.82
C LEU A 177 18.75 -1.56 -0.89
N GLU A 178 18.44 -2.07 -2.08
CA GLU A 178 18.36 -3.51 -2.37
C GLU A 178 19.65 -3.96 -3.07
N ASP A 179 20.29 -4.99 -2.51
CA ASP A 179 21.44 -5.70 -3.07
C ASP A 179 21.09 -7.19 -3.21
N ARG A 180 20.97 -7.68 -4.44
CA ARG A 180 20.39 -8.99 -4.75
C ARG A 180 21.31 -9.85 -5.60
N PHE A 181 21.40 -11.12 -5.23
CA PHE A 181 22.02 -12.18 -6.01
C PHE A 181 20.95 -13.22 -6.41
N VAL A 182 21.00 -13.70 -7.65
CA VAL A 182 20.06 -14.67 -8.20
C VAL A 182 20.80 -15.83 -8.85
N ASN A 183 20.33 -17.05 -8.60
CA ASN A 183 20.87 -18.26 -9.18
C ASN A 183 20.46 -18.38 -10.68
N PRO A 184 21.42 -18.30 -11.64
CA PRO A 184 21.10 -18.34 -13.06
C PRO A 184 20.57 -19.70 -13.54
N GLN A 185 20.81 -20.78 -12.78
CA GLN A 185 20.27 -22.10 -13.11
C GLN A 185 18.77 -22.18 -12.86
N VAL A 186 18.25 -21.38 -11.92
CA VAL A 186 16.82 -21.30 -11.60
C VAL A 186 16.15 -20.22 -12.44
N VAL A 187 16.81 -19.08 -12.65
CA VAL A 187 16.24 -17.90 -13.33
C VAL A 187 17.18 -17.40 -14.44
N PRO A 188 17.30 -18.13 -15.56
CA PRO A 188 18.30 -17.84 -16.59
C PRO A 188 18.10 -16.47 -17.27
N ASP A 189 16.86 -15.99 -17.35
CA ASP A 189 16.51 -14.76 -18.07
C ASP A 189 16.55 -13.50 -17.19
N PHE A 190 16.99 -13.60 -15.93
CA PHE A 190 16.93 -12.50 -14.97
C PHE A 190 17.66 -11.25 -15.47
N ALA A 191 18.91 -11.37 -15.95
CA ALA A 191 19.68 -10.21 -16.42
C ALA A 191 19.18 -9.61 -17.75
N GLN A 192 18.25 -10.28 -18.44
CA GLN A 192 17.66 -9.78 -19.70
C GLN A 192 16.41 -8.94 -19.45
N GLN A 193 15.90 -8.90 -18.21
CA GLN A 193 14.68 -8.17 -17.88
C GLN A 193 14.92 -6.66 -17.80
N ASP A 194 13.92 -5.90 -18.22
CA ASP A 194 13.90 -4.46 -18.02
C ASP A 194 13.36 -4.11 -16.63
N PHE A 195 14.29 -3.91 -15.69
CA PHE A 195 13.94 -3.58 -14.32
C PHE A 195 13.48 -2.12 -14.10
N THR A 196 13.39 -1.31 -15.15
CA THR A 196 12.76 0.01 -15.08
C THR A 196 11.23 -0.07 -15.07
N GLN A 197 10.67 -1.13 -15.68
CA GLN A 197 9.22 -1.36 -15.75
C GLN A 197 8.71 -2.29 -14.66
N GLN A 198 9.50 -3.29 -14.29
CA GLN A 198 9.16 -4.31 -13.29
C GLN A 198 10.30 -4.49 -12.30
N GLN A 199 10.05 -4.50 -11.00
CA GLN A 199 11.13 -4.67 -10.02
C GLN A 199 11.69 -6.10 -9.98
N PRO A 200 12.97 -6.29 -9.59
CA PRO A 200 13.55 -7.62 -9.41
C PRO A 200 12.73 -8.54 -8.51
N SER A 201 12.25 -8.04 -7.37
CA SER A 201 11.44 -8.80 -6.43
C SER A 201 10.09 -9.24 -7.02
N GLU A 202 9.40 -8.35 -7.74
CA GLU A 202 8.13 -8.66 -8.40
C GLU A 202 8.32 -9.66 -9.55
N PHE A 203 9.38 -9.51 -10.35
CA PHE A 203 9.72 -10.46 -11.40
C PHE A 203 9.92 -11.88 -10.84
N LEU A 204 10.73 -12.01 -9.78
CA LEU A 204 11.02 -13.31 -9.18
C LEU A 204 9.78 -13.98 -8.59
N VAL A 205 8.97 -13.25 -7.81
CA VAL A 205 7.74 -13.78 -7.19
C VAL A 205 6.73 -14.27 -8.24
N ARG A 206 6.69 -13.62 -9.41
CA ARG A 206 5.79 -14.02 -10.51
C ARG A 206 6.34 -15.18 -11.34
N THR A 207 7.66 -15.32 -11.43
CA THR A 207 8.31 -16.24 -12.38
C THR A 207 8.68 -17.57 -11.72
N VAL A 208 9.04 -17.56 -10.44
CA VAL A 208 9.56 -18.74 -9.73
C VAL A 208 8.67 -19.03 -8.53
N PRO A 209 8.06 -20.22 -8.45
CA PRO A 209 7.39 -20.64 -7.22
C PRO A 209 8.44 -20.84 -6.14
N PHE A 210 8.19 -20.33 -4.94
CA PHE A 210 9.03 -20.57 -3.76
C PHE A 210 8.20 -21.26 -2.67
N ASP A 211 8.82 -22.16 -1.93
CA ASP A 211 8.20 -22.94 -0.85
C ASP A 211 8.85 -22.71 0.51
N GLU A 212 10.09 -22.19 0.53
CA GLU A 212 10.76 -21.79 1.77
C GLU A 212 11.28 -20.36 1.68
N ILE A 213 11.17 -19.64 2.81
CA ILE A 213 11.68 -18.28 2.99
C ILE A 213 12.40 -18.23 4.34
N GLU A 214 13.57 -17.60 4.33
CA GLU A 214 14.30 -17.24 5.55
C GLU A 214 14.50 -15.73 5.57
N HIS A 215 14.22 -15.12 6.72
CA HIS A 215 14.53 -13.73 7.01
C HIS A 215 15.42 -13.64 8.24
N VAL A 216 16.53 -12.93 8.10
CA VAL A 216 17.41 -12.52 9.19
C VAL A 216 17.40 -10.99 9.23
N VAL A 217 17.26 -10.42 10.42
CA VAL A 217 17.15 -8.97 10.61
C VAL A 217 18.23 -8.52 11.58
N ASP A 218 19.09 -7.63 11.11
CA ASP A 218 20.19 -7.06 11.90
C ASP A 218 20.03 -5.54 12.03
N ALA A 219 20.51 -5.00 13.15
CA ALA A 219 20.73 -3.56 13.30
C ALA A 219 22.19 -3.26 12.96
N VAL A 220 22.42 -2.39 11.98
CA VAL A 220 23.77 -2.08 11.46
C VAL A 220 23.96 -0.58 11.27
N LEU A 221 25.20 -0.13 11.16
CA LEU A 221 25.52 1.19 10.60
C LEU A 221 25.76 1.04 9.09
N PRO A 222 25.30 2.00 8.26
CA PRO A 222 25.56 1.96 6.83
C PRO A 222 27.04 2.21 6.54
N THR A 223 27.55 1.65 5.44
CA THR A 223 28.83 2.11 4.87
C THR A 223 28.68 3.53 4.31
N PRO A 224 29.77 4.29 4.10
CA PRO A 224 29.69 5.63 3.51
C PRO A 224 28.98 5.64 2.15
N GLU A 225 29.22 4.61 1.33
CA GLU A 225 28.56 4.47 0.03
C GLU A 225 27.05 4.20 0.17
N GLN A 226 26.66 3.33 1.11
CA GLN A 226 25.26 3.04 1.39
C GLN A 226 24.54 4.30 1.90
N ALA A 227 25.16 5.06 2.81
CA ALA A 227 24.63 6.30 3.34
C ALA A 227 24.42 7.35 2.24
N GLN A 228 25.39 7.47 1.31
CA GLN A 228 25.28 8.36 0.15
C GLN A 228 24.12 7.95 -0.77
N ARG A 229 23.99 6.66 -1.11
CA ARG A 229 22.91 6.15 -1.96
C ARG A 229 21.53 6.34 -1.31
N LEU A 230 21.45 6.18 0.01
CA LEU A 230 20.24 6.39 0.80
C LEU A 230 19.99 7.85 1.18
N GLN A 231 20.90 8.77 0.84
CA GLN A 231 20.81 10.19 1.22
C GLN A 231 20.48 10.34 2.71
N MET A 232 21.28 9.69 3.55
CA MET A 232 21.13 9.66 5.01
C MET A 232 22.45 9.99 5.70
N ASP A 233 22.36 10.28 7.00
CA ASP A 233 23.55 10.44 7.84
C ASP A 233 24.21 9.07 8.05
N ALA A 234 25.54 9.00 7.93
CA ALA A 234 26.29 7.77 8.15
C ALA A 234 26.25 7.29 9.62
N ALA A 235 25.91 8.18 10.57
CA ALA A 235 25.68 7.84 11.96
C ALA A 235 24.26 7.32 12.25
N GLU A 236 23.33 7.42 11.30
CA GLU A 236 21.97 6.91 11.47
C GLU A 236 21.97 5.37 11.33
N PRO A 237 21.45 4.63 12.34
CA PRO A 237 21.33 3.18 12.25
C PRO A 237 20.40 2.74 11.12
N CYS A 238 20.64 1.54 10.62
CA CYS A 238 19.81 0.87 9.63
C CYS A 238 19.29 -0.46 10.14
N LEU A 239 18.14 -0.88 9.60
CA LEU A 239 17.70 -2.27 9.63
C LEU A 239 18.16 -2.95 8.35
N LEU A 240 18.94 -4.03 8.49
CA LEU A 240 19.34 -4.88 7.39
C LEU A 240 18.49 -6.16 7.40
N LEU A 241 17.61 -6.30 6.43
CA LEU A 241 16.88 -7.54 6.18
C LEU A 241 17.65 -8.37 5.15
N THR A 242 18.18 -9.51 5.59
CA THR A 242 18.72 -10.54 4.68
C THR A 242 17.64 -11.58 4.45
N ARG A 243 17.26 -11.77 3.19
CA ARG A 243 16.24 -12.74 2.76
C ARG A 243 16.84 -13.75 1.81
N ARG A 244 16.52 -15.02 2.06
CA ARG A 244 16.74 -16.12 1.12
C ARG A 244 15.42 -16.80 0.80
N THR A 245 15.28 -17.26 -0.43
CA THR A 245 14.10 -18.02 -0.86
C THR A 245 14.54 -19.26 -1.62
N TRP A 246 13.82 -20.36 -1.41
CA TRP A 246 14.07 -21.64 -2.08
C TRP A 246 12.87 -22.10 -2.87
N THR A 247 13.14 -22.95 -3.86
CA THR A 247 12.15 -23.72 -4.58
C THR A 247 12.59 -25.18 -4.55
N GLN A 248 11.79 -26.06 -3.95
CA GLN A 248 12.09 -27.48 -3.84
C GLN A 248 13.50 -27.75 -3.26
N GLY A 249 13.87 -26.99 -2.23
CA GLY A 249 15.19 -27.07 -1.59
C GLY A 249 16.35 -26.42 -2.35
N VAL A 250 16.11 -25.84 -3.54
CA VAL A 250 17.14 -25.13 -4.32
C VAL A 250 17.08 -23.62 -4.04
N PRO A 251 18.18 -22.98 -3.60
CA PRO A 251 18.20 -21.53 -3.38
C PRO A 251 17.98 -20.76 -4.69
N VAL A 252 16.97 -19.89 -4.71
CA VAL A 252 16.61 -19.06 -5.86
C VAL A 252 17.37 -17.73 -5.82
N THR A 253 17.32 -17.05 -4.67
CA THR A 253 17.89 -15.70 -4.51
C THR A 253 18.28 -15.43 -3.07
N LEU A 254 19.32 -14.62 -2.92
CA LEU A 254 19.73 -13.93 -1.71
C LEU A 254 19.51 -12.44 -1.95
N VAL A 255 18.85 -11.75 -1.03
CA VAL A 255 18.72 -10.29 -1.09
C VAL A 255 18.98 -9.66 0.27
N ARG A 256 19.67 -8.52 0.24
CA ARG A 256 19.90 -7.63 1.36
C ARG A 256 19.12 -6.35 1.12
N CYS A 257 18.19 -6.05 2.01
CA CYS A 257 17.39 -4.82 2.00
C CYS A 257 17.83 -3.97 3.19
N LEU A 258 18.57 -2.90 2.92
CA LEU A 258 19.03 -1.97 3.94
C LEU A 258 18.08 -0.78 4.03
N HIS A 259 17.54 -0.53 5.21
CA HIS A 259 16.58 0.54 5.45
C HIS A 259 17.07 1.50 6.54
N PRO A 260 17.04 2.83 6.32
CA PRO A 260 17.28 3.81 7.38
C PRO A 260 16.28 3.59 8.53
N ALA A 261 16.75 3.52 9.77
CA ALA A 261 15.89 3.24 10.91
C ALA A 261 14.83 4.32 11.11
N SER A 262 15.05 5.57 10.67
CA SER A 262 14.04 6.63 10.70
C SER A 262 12.91 6.45 9.68
N ARG A 263 13.15 5.70 8.60
CA ARG A 263 12.24 5.61 7.43
C ARG A 263 11.55 4.27 7.27
N TYR A 264 11.84 3.29 8.14
CA TYR A 264 11.26 1.96 8.02
C TYR A 264 11.11 1.26 9.36
N ARG A 265 10.12 0.39 9.44
CA ARG A 265 9.85 -0.52 10.56
C ARG A 265 9.55 -1.91 10.00
N LEU A 266 9.96 -2.92 10.74
CA LEU A 266 9.65 -4.30 10.42
C LEU A 266 8.90 -4.93 11.60
N GLY A 267 7.83 -5.67 11.33
CA GLY A 267 7.09 -6.35 12.40
C GLY A 267 6.10 -7.37 11.85
N SER A 268 5.54 -8.21 12.71
CA SER A 268 4.49 -9.16 12.34
C SER A 268 3.38 -9.14 13.38
N ARG A 269 2.15 -9.41 12.93
CA ARG A 269 0.99 -9.66 13.80
C ARG A 269 0.33 -10.94 13.32
N TYR A 270 0.25 -11.92 14.20
CA TYR A 270 -0.42 -13.20 13.94
C TYR A 270 -1.36 -13.53 15.10
N SER A 271 -2.46 -14.21 14.79
CA SER A 271 -3.35 -14.74 15.82
C SER A 271 -2.67 -15.92 16.51
N ALA A 272 -2.49 -15.84 17.82
CA ALA A 272 -1.98 -16.93 18.63
C ALA A 272 -3.05 -17.35 19.64
N SER A 273 -3.30 -18.66 19.78
CA SER A 273 -4.07 -19.24 20.87
C SER A 273 -3.10 -19.90 21.84
N GLY A 274 -2.91 -19.34 23.03
CA GLY A 274 -2.06 -19.94 24.07
C GLY A 274 -2.53 -19.58 25.46
N ASN A 275 -2.59 -20.57 26.36
CA ASN A 275 -2.49 -20.30 27.78
C ASN A 275 -1.03 -19.90 28.07
N PRO A 276 -0.77 -18.85 28.87
CA PRO A 276 0.59 -18.59 29.33
C PRO A 276 1.09 -19.82 30.09
N ILE A 277 2.34 -20.21 29.84
CA ILE A 277 3.01 -21.23 30.64
C ILE A 277 3.13 -20.62 32.04
N SER A 278 2.32 -21.11 32.99
CA SER A 278 2.55 -20.85 34.41
C SER A 278 3.86 -21.54 34.78
N THR A 279 4.94 -20.76 34.86
CA THR A 279 6.16 -21.13 35.57
C THR A 279 5.90 -21.39 37.03
#